data_AF-A0A942P8V5-F1
#
_entry.id   AF-A0A942P8V5-F1
#
_cell.length_a   1.000
_cell.length_b   1.000
_cell.length_c   1.000
_cell.angle_alpha   90.00
_cell.angle_beta   90.00
_cell.angle_gamma   90.00
#
_symmetry.space_group_name_H-M   'P 1'
#
loop_
_entity.id
_entity.type
_entity.pdbx_description
1 polymer ?
#
loop_
_entity_poly.entity_id
_entity_poly.type
_entity_poly.pdbx_seq_one_letter_code
_entity_poly.pdbx_strand_id
1 'polypeptide(L)' 'MTNKQVYSLCEAVADIAYIAAKEDYEIEDSRRKFAQFIEWAQEFEWLHRNVEWGVNFEPEYIDSIYHFAIFKINQWHNV' A
#
# COMPACT_ATOMS: atom_id res chain seq x y z
N MET A 1 4.08 3.19 20.63
CA MET A 1 4.25 3.40 19.18
C MET A 1 5.08 4.65 18.99
N THR A 2 6.28 4.52 18.45
CA THR A 2 7.07 5.67 17.99
C THR A 2 6.34 6.27 16.79
N ASN A 3 6.16 7.59 16.76
CA ASN A 3 5.38 8.28 15.72
C ASN A 3 5.74 7.88 14.28
N LYS A 4 6.99 7.45 14.03
CA LYS A 4 7.48 6.97 12.72
C LYS A 4 6.62 5.86 12.11
N GLN A 5 6.13 4.90 12.90
CA GLN A 5 5.28 3.80 12.39
C GLN A 5 3.88 4.29 11.98
N VAL A 6 3.31 5.24 12.73
CA VAL A 6 1.99 5.81 12.40
C VAL A 6 2.07 6.60 11.09
N TYR A 7 3.14 7.37 10.89
CA TYR A 7 3.35 8.09 9.63
C TYR A 7 3.56 7.15 8.44
N SER A 8 4.34 6.08 8.62
CA SER A 8 4.58 5.05 7.60
C SER A 8 3.29 4.36 7.14
N LEU A 9 2.39 4.02 8.07
CA LEU A 9 1.13 3.37 7.71
C LEU A 9 0.19 4.33 6.97
N CYS A 10 0.10 5.58 7.44
CA CYS A 10 -0.71 6.60 6.79
C CYS A 10 -0.21 6.93 5.38
N GLU A 11 1.11 6.98 5.18
CA GLU A 11 1.75 7.18 3.88
C GLU A 11 1.39 6.02 2.93
N ALA A 12 1.60 4.78 3.37
CA ALA A 12 1.27 3.62 2.56
C ALA A 12 -0.22 3.53 2.19
N VAL A 13 -1.13 3.87 3.11
CA VAL A 13 -2.57 3.94 2.82
C VAL A 13 -2.87 5.02 1.78
N ALA A 14 -2.25 6.20 1.90
CA ALA A 14 -2.48 7.30 0.96
C ALA A 14 -1.99 6.96 -0.45
N ASP A 15 -0.82 6.36 -0.58
CA ASP A 15 -0.26 5.95 -1.86
C ASP A 15 -1.07 4.84 -2.51
N ILE A 16 -1.45 3.81 -1.73
CA ILE A 16 -2.33 2.75 -2.22
C ILE A 16 -3.67 3.31 -2.70
N ALA A 17 -4.28 4.23 -1.94
CA ALA A 17 -5.53 4.86 -2.35
C ALA A 17 -5.38 5.69 -3.63
N TYR A 18 -4.28 6.41 -3.78
CA TYR A 18 -3.96 7.16 -5.00
C TYR A 18 -3.79 6.23 -6.21
N ILE A 19 -3.01 5.16 -6.08
CA ILE A 19 -2.78 4.18 -7.15
C ILE A 19 -4.09 3.48 -7.53
N ALA A 20 -4.84 3.02 -6.54
CA ALA A 20 -6.14 2.39 -6.76
C ALA A 20 -7.11 3.32 -7.51
N ALA A 21 -7.15 4.62 -7.18
CA ALA A 21 -7.95 5.59 -7.90
C ALA A 21 -7.46 5.84 -9.33
N LYS A 22 -6.15 5.73 -9.60
CA LYS A 22 -5.58 5.86 -10.95
C LYS A 22 -5.88 4.66 -11.85
N GLU A 23 -6.04 3.48 -11.25
CA GLU A 23 -6.37 2.23 -11.94
C GLU A 23 -7.89 1.96 -12.01
N ASP A 24 -8.72 2.96 -11.71
CA ASP A 24 -10.20 2.84 -11.67
C ASP A 24 -10.69 1.69 -10.76
N TYR A 25 -9.95 1.36 -9.70
CA TYR A 25 -10.32 0.32 -8.75
C TYR A 25 -11.47 0.81 -7.85
N GLU A 26 -12.65 0.24 -8.07
CA GLU A 26 -13.87 0.64 -7.37
C GLU A 26 -14.52 -0.50 -6.58
N ILE A 27 -14.99 -0.13 -5.38
CA ILE A 27 -15.81 -0.97 -4.49
C ILE A 27 -16.95 -0.08 -4.02
N GLU A 28 -18.20 -0.54 -4.16
CA GLU A 28 -19.39 0.25 -3.83
C GLU A 28 -19.40 0.78 -2.40
N ASP A 29 -18.94 -0.03 -1.44
CA ASP A 29 -18.82 0.37 -0.05
C ASP A 29 -17.45 0.99 0.24
N SER A 30 -17.43 2.32 0.32
CA SER A 30 -16.22 3.09 0.68
C SER A 30 -15.56 2.65 1.99
N ARG A 31 -16.31 2.18 3.00
CA ARG A 31 -15.71 1.70 4.26
C ARG A 31 -14.98 0.39 4.04
N ARG A 32 -15.52 -0.49 3.22
CA ARG A 32 -14.84 -1.75 2.84
C ARG A 32 -13.63 -1.47 1.97
N LYS A 33 -13.73 -0.52 1.03
CA LYS A 33 -12.61 -0.05 0.20
C LYS A 33 -11.43 0.42 1.06
N PHE A 34 -11.68 1.32 2.00
CA PHE A 34 -10.62 1.84 2.86
C PHE A 34 -10.12 0.81 3.90
N ALA A 35 -10.98 -0.06 4.42
CA ALA A 35 -10.54 -1.17 5.27
C ALA A 35 -9.53 -2.06 4.54
N GLN A 36 -9.80 -2.38 3.29
CA GLN A 36 -8.90 -3.17 2.45
C GLN A 36 -7.59 -2.44 2.15
N PHE A 37 -7.59 -1.13 1.90
CA PHE A 37 -6.36 -0.35 1.74
C PHE A 37 -5.52 -0.33 3.01
N ILE A 38 -6.16 -0.26 4.19
CA ILE A 38 -5.46 -0.36 5.48
C ILE A 38 -4.81 -1.73 5.64
N GLU A 39 -5.52 -2.82 5.30
CA GLU A 39 -4.97 -4.18 5.34
C GLU A 39 -3.77 -4.33 4.40
N TRP A 40 -3.88 -3.81 3.18
CA TRP A 40 -2.78 -3.84 2.20
C TRP A 40 -1.57 -3.03 2.69
N ALA A 41 -1.79 -1.85 3.26
CA ALA A 41 -0.71 -1.03 3.82
C ALA A 41 0.01 -1.74 4.98
N GLN A 42 -0.73 -2.38 5.89
CA GLN A 42 -0.15 -3.18 6.98
C GLN A 42 0.69 -4.35 6.45
N GLU A 43 0.21 -5.03 5.40
CA GLU A 43 0.96 -6.09 4.74
C GLU A 43 2.24 -5.57 4.09
N PHE A 44 2.16 -4.44 3.39
CA PHE A 44 3.33 -3.78 2.77
C PHE A 44 4.39 -3.43 3.82
N GLU A 45 3.99 -2.80 4.93
CA GLU A 45 4.90 -2.48 6.03
C GLU A 45 5.53 -3.74 6.63
N TRP A 46 4.75 -4.80 6.81
CA TRP A 46 5.24 -6.05 7.38
C TRP A 46 6.28 -6.73 6.50
N LEU A 47 6.07 -6.71 5.17
CA LEU A 47 7.00 -7.24 4.17
C LEU A 47 8.31 -6.45 4.13
N HIS A 48 8.23 -5.12 4.29
CA HIS A 48 9.39 -4.22 4.20
C HIS A 48 9.91 -3.73 5.55
N ARG A 49 9.54 -4.37 6.66
CA ARG A 49 9.90 -3.93 8.03
C ARG A 49 11.40 -3.83 8.31
N ASN A 50 12.22 -4.49 7.51
CA ASN A 50 13.68 -4.51 7.62
C ASN A 50 14.37 -3.71 6.49
N VAL A 51 13.59 -3.05 5.64
CA VAL A 51 14.09 -2.23 4.55
C VAL A 51 14.36 -0.83 5.06
N GLU A 52 15.53 -0.31 4.71
CA GLU A 52 15.89 1.08 4.89
C GLU A 52 15.91 1.73 3.50
N TRP A 53 14.80 2.37 3.16
CA TRP A 53 14.58 3.02 1.86
C TRP A 53 15.67 4.05 1.55
N GLY A 54 16.15 4.08 0.31
CA GLY A 54 17.29 4.91 -0.11
C GLY A 54 18.67 4.46 0.41
N VAL A 55 18.76 3.32 1.12
CA VAL A 55 20.02 2.82 1.69
C VAL A 55 20.36 1.42 1.21
N ASN A 56 19.47 0.44 1.40
CA ASN A 56 19.83 -0.97 1.27
C ASN A 56 18.91 -1.80 0.36
N PHE A 57 18.01 -1.15 -0.39
CA PHE A 57 17.00 -1.87 -1.16
C PHE A 57 16.68 -1.15 -2.47
N GLU A 58 16.78 -1.89 -3.57
CA GLU A 58 16.18 -1.56 -4.86
C GLU A 58 15.13 -2.65 -5.18
N PRO A 59 13.91 -2.30 -5.62
CA PRO A 59 13.49 -0.96 -6.03
C PRO A 59 13.21 0.00 -4.87
N GLU A 60 13.25 1.31 -5.14
CA GLU A 60 12.96 2.37 -4.17
C GLU A 60 11.49 2.31 -3.69
N TYR A 61 11.20 2.93 -2.55
CA TYR A 61 9.87 2.89 -1.90
C TYR A 61 8.72 3.10 -2.89
N ILE A 62 8.80 4.15 -3.71
CA ILE A 62 7.75 4.55 -4.65
C ILE A 62 7.45 3.44 -5.67
N ASP A 63 8.48 2.78 -6.19
CA ASP A 63 8.33 1.69 -7.14
C ASP A 63 7.80 0.43 -6.43
N SER A 64 8.32 0.12 -5.24
CA SER A 64 7.86 -1.01 -4.43
C SER A 64 6.38 -0.91 -4.09
N ILE A 65 5.91 0.25 -3.61
CA ILE A 65 4.51 0.43 -3.24
C ILE A 65 3.60 0.47 -4.46
N TYR A 66 4.06 1.05 -5.57
CA TYR A 66 3.35 0.99 -6.84
C TYR A 66 3.12 -0.45 -7.31
N HIS A 67 4.19 -1.24 -7.43
CA HIS A 67 4.07 -2.63 -7.86
C HIS A 67 3.23 -3.49 -6.91
N PHE A 68 3.35 -3.26 -5.61
CA PHE A 68 2.53 -3.94 -4.62
C PHE A 68 1.04 -3.61 -4.78
N ALA A 69 0.68 -2.34 -4.94
CA ALA A 69 -0.71 -1.93 -5.14
C ALA A 69 -1.30 -2.51 -6.44
N ILE A 70 -0.56 -2.46 -7.55
CA ILE A 70 -0.98 -3.08 -8.82
C ILE A 70 -1.20 -4.59 -8.67
N PHE A 71 -0.28 -5.28 -7.99
CA PHE A 71 -0.43 -6.70 -7.71
C PHE A 71 -1.72 -6.98 -6.92
N LYS A 72 -1.99 -6.20 -5.88
CA LYS A 72 -3.22 -6.35 -5.08
C LYS A 72 -4.47 -6.08 -5.90
N ILE A 73 -4.53 -4.99 -6.67
CA ILE A 73 -5.67 -4.68 -7.53
C ILE A 73 -5.96 -5.84 -8.48
N ASN A 74 -4.93 -6.38 -9.14
CA ASN A 74 -5.06 -7.52 -10.04
C ASN A 74 -5.47 -8.81 -9.33
N GLN A 75 -5.01 -9.05 -8.10
CA GLN A 75 -5.44 -10.20 -7.32
C GLN A 75 -6.95 -10.15 -7.07
N TRP A 76 -7.51 -8.98 -6.82
CA TRP A 76 -8.93 -8.79 -6.50
C TRP A 76 -9.84 -8.61 -7.72
N HIS A 77 -9.32 -8.20 -8.88
CA HIS A 77 -10.07 -8.23 -10.14
C HIS A 77 -10.38 -9.65 -10.63
N ASN A 78 -9.65 -10.66 -10.14
CA ASN A 78 -9.82 -12.06 -10.52
C ASN A 78 -10.68 -12.87 -9.53
N VAL A 79 -11.37 -12.21 -8.59
CA VAL A 79 -12.21 -12.83 -7.55
C VAL A 79 -13.69 -12.54 -7.79
#